data_AF-A0A6P2GIW1-F1
#
_entry.id   AF-A0A6P2GIW1-F1
#
_cell.length_a   1.000
_cell.length_b   1.000
_cell.length_c   1.000
_cell.angle_alpha   90.00
_cell.angle_beta   90.00
_cell.angle_gamma   90.00
#
_symmetry.space_group_name_H-M   'P 1'
#
loop_
_entity.id
_entity.type
_entity.pdbx_description
1 polymer ?
#
loop_
_entity_poly.entity_id
_entity_poly.type
_entity_poly.pdbx_seq_one_letter_code
_entity_poly.pdbx_strand_id
1 'polypeptide(L)'
;MRSAANDAIERLLGAIEEDGDDCWAMYEEIGRVVVGRLRLADRDALRTIARAWVASDDAQAALVDTDRHSPDLDAARDRAEHVDAVFRDVIRKVLFPDAT
;
A
#
# COMPACT_ATOMS: atom_id res chain seq x y z
N MET A 1 22.57 -2.88 -30.93
CA MET A 1 21.36 -2.04 -30.92
C MET A 1 20.71 -2.18 -29.57
N ARG A 2 20.88 -1.19 -28.68
CA ARG A 2 20.03 -1.05 -27.51
C ARG A 2 18.67 -0.59 -28.05
N SER A 3 17.69 -1.49 -27.99
CA SER A 3 16.36 -1.27 -28.59
C SER A 3 15.62 -0.20 -27.77
N ALA A 4 14.81 0.64 -28.41
CA ALA A 4 13.94 1.60 -27.71
C ALA A 4 13.06 0.95 -26.63
N ALA A 5 12.77 -0.35 -26.77
CA ALA A 5 12.09 -1.15 -25.75
C ALA A 5 12.92 -1.32 -24.47
N ASN A 6 14.23 -1.52 -24.58
CA ASN A 6 15.10 -1.64 -23.41
C ASN A 6 15.19 -0.30 -22.68
N ASP A 7 15.25 0.82 -23.40
CA ASP A 7 15.27 2.15 -22.77
C ASP A 7 13.94 2.49 -22.06
N ALA A 8 12.81 2.00 -22.59
CA ALA A 8 11.52 2.12 -21.91
C ALA A 8 11.43 1.28 -20.64
N ILE A 9 11.97 0.05 -20.66
CA ILE A 9 12.04 -0.82 -19.47
C ILE A 9 12.93 -0.20 -18.40
N GLU A 10 14.12 0.29 -18.75
CA GLU A 10 15.03 0.94 -17.81
C GLU A 10 14.41 2.19 -17.16
N ARG A 11 13.67 3.00 -17.92
CA ARG A 11 12.91 4.13 -17.36
C ARG A 11 11.83 3.68 -16.38
N LEU A 12 11.12 2.59 -16.69
CA LEU A 12 10.12 2.04 -15.79
C LEU A 12 10.76 1.49 -14.51
N LEU A 13 11.90 0.80 -14.61
CA LEU A 13 12.65 0.33 -13.44
C LEU A 13 13.13 1.50 -12.58
N GLY A 14 13.62 2.58 -13.19
CA GLY A 14 13.94 3.82 -12.49
C GLY A 14 12.73 4.42 -11.76
N ALA A 15 11.58 4.50 -12.42
CA ALA A 15 10.34 4.98 -11.79
C ALA A 15 9.89 4.10 -10.61
N ILE A 16 10.11 2.78 -10.67
CA ILE A 16 9.87 1.87 -9.54
C ILE A 16 10.84 2.16 -8.39
N GLU A 17 12.13 2.32 -8.68
CA GLU A 17 13.16 2.62 -7.68
C GLU A 17 12.90 3.95 -6.96
N GLU A 18 12.36 4.93 -7.68
CA GLU A 18 11.99 6.26 -7.16
C GLU A 18 10.59 6.29 -6.52
N ASP A 19 9.84 5.18 -6.55
CA ASP A 19 8.44 5.09 -6.11
C ASP A 19 7.53 6.15 -6.77
N GLY A 20 7.75 6.39 -8.07
CA GLY A 20 7.07 7.42 -8.85
C GLY A 20 5.71 6.98 -9.40
N ASP A 21 4.79 7.95 -9.57
CA ASP A 21 3.42 7.71 -10.06
C ASP A 21 3.34 7.08 -11.46
N ASP A 22 4.40 7.22 -12.28
CA ASP A 22 4.46 6.69 -13.65
C ASP A 22 4.32 5.15 -13.72
N CYS A 23 4.57 4.44 -12.63
CA CYS A 23 4.44 2.98 -12.55
C CYS A 23 3.14 2.51 -11.86
N TRP A 24 2.24 3.42 -11.50
CA TRP A 24 1.00 3.13 -10.77
C TRP A 24 0.15 2.01 -11.38
N ALA A 25 -0.08 2.07 -12.71
CA ALA A 25 -0.88 1.07 -13.40
C ALA A 25 -0.31 -0.36 -13.27
N MET A 26 1.01 -0.49 -13.20
CA MET A 26 1.66 -1.77 -13.00
C MET A 26 1.52 -2.25 -11.55
N TYR A 27 1.65 -1.37 -10.57
CA TYR A 27 1.39 -1.70 -9.17
C TYR A 27 -0.05 -2.14 -8.95
N GLU A 28 -1.02 -1.48 -9.61
CA GLU A 28 -2.43 -1.85 -9.53
C GLU A 28 -2.66 -3.28 -10.07
N GLU A 29 -2.14 -3.60 -11.25
CA GLU A 29 -2.31 -4.93 -11.85
C GLU A 29 -1.59 -6.03 -11.04
N ILE A 30 -0.38 -5.76 -10.54
CA ILE A 30 0.31 -6.69 -9.62
C ILE A 30 -0.52 -6.90 -8.35
N GLY A 31 -1.05 -5.83 -7.76
CA GLY A 31 -1.93 -5.87 -6.60
C GLY A 31 -3.18 -6.72 -6.83
N ARG A 32 -3.84 -6.57 -7.99
CA ARG A 32 -5.00 -7.39 -8.38
C ARG A 32 -4.66 -8.87 -8.45
N VAL A 33 -3.50 -9.22 -9.03
CA VAL A 33 -3.03 -10.62 -9.09
C VAL A 33 -2.75 -11.18 -7.69
N VAL A 34 -2.10 -10.39 -6.82
CA VAL A 34 -1.81 -10.78 -5.43
C VAL A 34 -3.10 -11.02 -4.64
N VAL A 35 -4.07 -10.10 -4.71
CA VAL A 35 -5.39 -10.26 -4.09
C VAL A 35 -6.11 -11.50 -4.62
N GLY A 36 -6.08 -11.71 -5.94
CA GLY A 36 -6.64 -12.90 -6.57
C GLY A 36 -6.02 -14.19 -6.05
N ARG A 37 -4.70 -14.23 -5.90
CA ARG A 37 -3.97 -15.37 -5.32
C ARG A 37 -4.35 -15.62 -3.87
N LEU A 38 -4.32 -14.59 -3.02
CA LEU A 38 -4.71 -14.70 -1.61
C LEU A 38 -6.16 -15.18 -1.48
N ARG A 39 -7.09 -14.65 -2.27
CA ARG A 39 -8.50 -15.10 -2.26
C ARG A 39 -8.66 -16.60 -2.51
N LEU A 40 -7.79 -17.19 -3.33
CA LEU A 40 -7.83 -18.60 -3.70
C LEU A 40 -7.06 -19.50 -2.72
N ALA A 41 -5.90 -19.04 -2.23
CA ALA A 41 -4.98 -19.85 -1.44
C ALA A 41 -5.08 -19.62 0.07
N ASP A 42 -5.33 -18.38 0.50
CA ASP A 42 -5.32 -17.98 1.91
C ASP A 42 -6.27 -16.79 2.17
N ARG A 43 -7.53 -17.12 2.43
CA ARG A 43 -8.57 -16.11 2.69
C ARG A 43 -8.40 -15.42 4.03
N ASP A 44 -7.77 -16.06 5.01
CA ASP A 44 -7.59 -15.47 6.34
C ASP A 44 -6.47 -14.42 6.30
N ALA A 45 -5.41 -14.65 5.53
CA ALA A 45 -4.43 -13.63 5.19
C ALA A 45 -5.09 -12.42 4.49
N LEU A 46 -5.92 -12.65 3.47
CA LEU A 46 -6.66 -11.56 2.81
C LEU A 46 -7.56 -10.79 3.78
N ARG A 47 -8.27 -11.49 4.67
CA ARG A 47 -9.10 -10.87 5.70
C ARG A 47 -8.28 -10.03 6.68
N THR A 48 -7.07 -10.48 7.02
CA THR A 48 -6.16 -9.76 7.91
C THR A 48 -5.71 -8.44 7.27
N ILE A 49 -5.31 -8.46 6.00
CA ILE A 49 -5.00 -7.25 5.22
C ILE A 49 -6.22 -6.33 5.16
N ALA A 50 -7.40 -6.87 4.82
CA ALA A 50 -8.62 -6.06 4.69
C ALA A 50 -9.02 -5.36 5.99
N ARG A 51 -8.85 -6.01 7.15
CA ARG A 51 -9.12 -5.38 8.46
C ARG A 51 -8.16 -4.23 8.74
N ALA A 52 -6.87 -4.42 8.45
CA ALA A 52 -5.88 -3.37 8.61
C ALA A 52 -6.13 -2.19 7.65
N TRP A 53 -6.56 -2.48 6.41
CA TRP A 53 -6.95 -1.46 5.45
C TRP A 53 -8.13 -0.63 5.93
N VAL A 54 -9.23 -1.26 6.37
CA VAL A 54 -10.40 -0.54 6.90
C VAL A 54 -10.02 0.36 8.08
N ALA A 55 -9.19 -0.14 9.00
CA ALA A 55 -8.72 0.67 10.14
C ALA A 55 -7.87 1.87 9.70
N SER A 56 -7.07 1.72 8.65
CA SER A 56 -6.31 2.84 8.06
C SER A 56 -7.24 3.85 7.40
N ASP A 57 -8.16 3.38 6.55
CA ASP A 57 -9.14 4.20 5.83
C ASP A 57 -10.01 5.01 6.80
N ASP A 58 -10.53 4.38 7.86
CA ASP A 58 -11.32 5.05 8.90
C ASP A 58 -10.53 6.17 9.60
N ALA A 59 -9.24 5.96 9.89
CA ALA A 59 -8.41 6.98 10.53
C ALA A 59 -8.05 8.13 9.58
N GLN A 60 -7.81 7.83 8.30
CA GLN A 60 -7.58 8.85 7.27
C GLN A 60 -8.83 9.69 7.05
N ALA A 61 -10.01 9.06 6.99
CA ALA A 61 -11.29 9.76 6.91
C ALA A 61 -11.50 10.68 8.12
N ALA A 62 -11.25 10.18 9.34
CA ALA A 62 -11.34 10.99 10.55
C ALA A 62 -10.36 12.18 10.55
N LEU A 63 -9.15 12.02 10.02
CA LEU A 63 -8.20 13.13 9.85
C LEU A 63 -8.72 14.18 8.87
N VAL A 64 -9.26 13.75 7.73
CA VAL A 64 -9.85 14.65 6.73
C VAL A 64 -11.02 15.45 7.31
N ASP A 65 -11.84 14.80 8.15
CA ASP A 65 -12.97 15.43 8.82
C ASP A 65 -12.57 16.33 10.01
N THR A 66 -11.31 16.27 10.46
CA THR A 66 -10.81 17.09 11.56
C THR A 66 -10.50 18.51 11.09
N ASP A 67 -11.12 19.52 11.71
CA ASP A 67 -10.85 20.92 11.40
C ASP A 67 -9.36 21.26 11.59
N ARG A 68 -8.78 22.01 10.65
CA ARG A 68 -7.36 22.40 10.67
C ARG A 68 -6.94 23.26 11.87
N HIS A 69 -7.89 23.83 12.60
CA HIS A 69 -7.68 24.63 13.80
C HIS A 69 -8.12 23.87 15.07
N SER A 70 -8.55 22.61 14.93
CA SER A 70 -8.86 21.75 16.06
C SER A 70 -7.62 21.51 16.91
N PRO A 71 -7.72 21.56 18.25
CA PRO A 71 -6.62 21.15 19.13
C PRO A 71 -6.28 19.66 18.99
N ASP A 72 -7.17 18.86 18.40
CA ASP A 72 -6.98 17.41 18.22
C ASP A 72 -6.32 17.04 16.88
N LEU A 73 -5.99 18.01 16.02
CA LEU A 73 -5.46 17.75 14.68
C LEU A 73 -4.18 16.91 14.70
N ASP A 74 -3.23 17.24 15.57
CA ASP A 74 -1.97 16.50 15.69
C ASP A 74 -2.22 15.05 16.13
N ALA A 75 -3.14 14.84 17.08
CA ALA A 75 -3.50 13.51 17.54
C ALA A 75 -4.23 12.68 16.46
N ALA A 76 -5.06 13.33 15.62
CA ALA A 76 -5.70 12.68 14.48
C ALA A 76 -4.65 12.28 13.42
N ARG A 77 -3.68 13.16 13.17
CA ARG A 77 -2.58 12.91 12.23
C ARG A 77 -1.69 11.76 12.69
N ASP A 78 -1.22 11.78 13.94
CA ASP A 78 -0.39 10.71 14.51
C ASP A 78 -1.11 9.35 14.45
N ARG A 79 -2.41 9.34 14.72
CA ARG A 79 -3.23 8.13 14.63
C ARG A 79 -3.26 7.61 13.19
N ALA A 80 -3.55 8.48 12.22
CA ALA A 80 -3.65 8.14 10.81
C ALA A 80 -2.31 7.61 10.26
N GLU A 81 -1.20 8.27 10.60
CA GLU A 81 0.16 7.82 10.26
C GLU A 81 0.49 6.46 10.89
N HIS A 82 0.14 6.27 12.18
CA HIS A 82 0.40 5.02 12.88
C HIS A 82 -0.36 3.83 12.27
N VAL A 83 -1.67 3.97 12.03
CA VAL A 83 -2.45 2.85 11.49
C VAL A 83 -2.11 2.55 10.03
N ASP A 84 -1.69 3.56 9.25
CA ASP A 84 -1.19 3.33 7.89
C ASP A 84 0.13 2.55 7.90
N ALA A 85 1.03 2.88 8.82
CA ALA A 85 2.26 2.11 9.01
C ALA A 85 1.97 0.65 9.41
N VAL A 86 0.99 0.42 10.30
CA VAL A 86 0.54 -0.93 10.66
C VAL A 86 -0.04 -1.67 9.46
N PHE A 87 -0.86 -1.02 8.65
CA PHE A 87 -1.41 -1.61 7.43
C PHE A 87 -0.32 -2.06 6.45
N ARG A 88 0.67 -1.19 6.19
CA ARG A 88 1.83 -1.53 5.34
C ARG A 88 2.63 -2.70 5.89
N ASP A 89 2.83 -2.74 7.21
CA ASP A 89 3.54 -3.84 7.88
C ASP A 89 2.77 -5.17 7.77
N VAL A 90 1.44 -5.15 7.94
CA VAL A 90 0.59 -6.33 7.75
C VAL A 90 0.69 -6.87 6.32
N ILE A 91 0.64 -6.00 5.30
CA ILE A 91 0.84 -6.42 3.91
C ILE A 91 2.21 -7.10 3.75
N ARG A 92 3.29 -6.47 4.25
CA ARG A 92 4.64 -7.01 4.13
C ARG A 92 4.75 -8.40 4.77
N LYS A 93 4.26 -8.56 5.99
CA LYS A 93 4.31 -9.85 6.72
C LYS A 93 3.49 -10.95 6.07
N VAL A 94 2.35 -10.60 5.49
CA VAL A 94 1.49 -11.56 4.77
C VAL A 94 2.14 -12.01 3.46
N LEU A 95 2.72 -11.07 2.69
CA LEU A 95 3.29 -11.39 1.38
C LEU A 95 4.70 -11.97 1.44
N PHE A 96 5.45 -11.62 2.49
CA PHE A 96 6.83 -12.05 2.70
C PHE A 96 6.99 -12.56 4.14
N PRO A 97 6.35 -13.69 4.49
CA PRO A 97 6.53 -14.29 5.80
C PRO A 97 8.00 -14.67 5.99
N ASP A 98 8.55 -14.44 7.18
CA ASP A 98 9.89 -14.90 7.53
C ASP A 98 9.99 -16.41 7.26
N ALA A 99 11.08 -16.84 6.61
CA ALA A 99 11.32 -18.25 6.39
C ALA A 99 11.55 -18.94 7.75
N THR A 100 10.54 -19.67 8.23
CA THR A 100 10.64 -20.59 9.38
C THR A 100 11.48 -21.80 9.06
#